data_AF-A0A8S3G3H8-F1
#
_entry.id   AF-A0A8S3G3H8-F1
#
_cell.length_a   1.000
_cell.length_b   1.000
_cell.length_c   1.000
_cell.angle_alpha   90.00
_cell.angle_beta   90.00
_cell.angle_gamma   90.00
#
_symmetry.space_group_name_H-M   'P 1'
#
loop_
_entity.id
_entity.type
_entity.pdbx_description
1 polymer ?
#
loop_
_entity_poly.entity_id
_entity_poly.type
_entity_poly.pdbx_seq_one_letter_code
_entity_poly.pdbx_strand_id
1 'polypeptide(L)'
;MLSMTSAGKFLFIQKLDNKLNLKSRKTYAIFVYFSFFADCFLGIASCIIRLIKATCLNVVFMARLDWSFLGRPLEKFDLGFAAYVSYLHMEVTYTNPVMLAFCYSLYDDIIQKRPKHCYEDECC
;
A
#
# COMPACT_ATOMS: atom_id res chain seq x y z
N MET A 1 5.81 -24.38 -8.23
CA MET A 1 5.66 -23.86 -9.61
C MET A 1 6.99 -23.78 -10.36
N LEU A 2 7.99 -22.98 -9.92
CA LEU A 2 9.28 -22.82 -10.60
C LEU A 2 10.03 -24.14 -10.91
N SER A 3 10.00 -25.13 -10.02
CA SER A 3 10.71 -26.40 -10.20
C SER A 3 10.16 -27.24 -11.37
N MET A 4 8.83 -27.35 -11.51
CA MET A 4 8.22 -28.17 -12.56
C MET A 4 8.33 -27.52 -13.95
N THR A 5 8.23 -26.19 -14.03
CA THR A 5 8.47 -25.46 -15.28
C THR A 5 9.92 -25.55 -15.72
N SER A 6 10.87 -25.54 -14.77
CA SER A 6 12.28 -25.77 -15.07
C SER A 6 12.53 -27.19 -15.56
N ALA A 7 12.02 -28.22 -14.87
CA ALA A 7 12.18 -29.62 -15.27
C ALA A 7 11.60 -29.88 -16.68
N GLY A 8 10.40 -29.35 -16.98
CA GLY A 8 9.79 -29.47 -18.31
C GLY A 8 10.61 -28.78 -19.42
N LYS A 9 11.19 -27.60 -19.12
CA LYS A 9 12.07 -26.89 -20.06
C LYS A 9 13.37 -27.65 -20.31
N PHE A 10 14.02 -28.18 -19.28
CA PHE A 10 15.29 -28.91 -19.42
C PHE A 10 15.14 -30.27 -20.11
N LEU A 11 14.03 -30.98 -19.89
CA LEU A 11 13.84 -32.33 -20.43
C LEU A 11 13.26 -32.36 -21.86
N PHE A 12 12.39 -31.40 -22.22
CA PHE A 12 11.61 -31.48 -23.46
C PHE A 12 11.93 -30.44 -24.52
N ILE A 13 12.61 -29.35 -24.17
CA ILE A 13 12.99 -28.30 -25.13
C ILE A 13 14.34 -28.66 -25.76
N GLN A 14 14.32 -28.85 -27.07
CA GLN A 14 15.52 -28.95 -27.88
C GLN A 14 15.80 -27.57 -28.48
N LYS A 15 16.91 -26.95 -28.08
CA LYS A 15 17.39 -25.70 -28.70
C LYS A 15 18.10 -26.06 -30.00
N LEU A 16 17.40 -25.96 -31.12
CA LEU A 16 17.98 -26.10 -32.46
C LEU A 16 17.72 -24.79 -33.22
N ASP A 17 18.79 -24.20 -33.76
CA ASP A 17 18.83 -23.00 -34.62
C ASP A 17 17.65 -22.00 -34.45
N ASN A 18 17.72 -21.17 -33.40
CA ASN A 18 16.77 -20.10 -33.06
C ASN A 18 15.27 -20.48 -33.00
N LYS A 19 14.92 -21.76 -33.12
CA LYS A 19 13.55 -22.28 -33.03
C LYS A 19 13.42 -23.21 -31.83
N LEU A 20 12.47 -22.87 -30.97
CA LEU A 20 12.07 -23.71 -29.85
C LEU A 20 11.33 -24.94 -30.40
N ASN A 21 12.01 -26.09 -30.42
CA ASN A 21 11.42 -27.34 -30.89
C ASN A 21 11.25 -28.34 -29.73
N LEU A 22 10.11 -29.02 -29.71
CA LEU A 22 9.79 -30.03 -28.69
C LEU A 22 10.33 -31.39 -29.17
N LYS A 23 11.14 -32.06 -28.32
CA LYS A 23 11.77 -33.35 -28.67
C LYS A 23 10.75 -34.47 -28.90
N SER A 24 9.64 -34.49 -28.15
CA SER A 24 8.53 -35.45 -28.32
C SER A 24 7.22 -34.83 -27.82
N ARG A 25 6.32 -34.49 -28.75
CA ARG A 25 5.00 -33.89 -28.44
C ARG A 25 4.13 -34.82 -27.58
N LYS A 26 4.17 -36.14 -27.84
CA LYS A 26 3.36 -37.14 -27.11
C LYS A 26 3.81 -37.29 -25.66
N THR A 27 5.12 -37.36 -25.43
CA THR A 27 5.67 -37.50 -24.07
C THR A 27 5.45 -36.24 -23.24
N TYR A 28 5.55 -35.06 -23.86
CA TYR A 28 5.23 -33.79 -23.21
C TYR A 28 3.75 -33.72 -22.80
N ALA A 29 2.82 -34.19 -23.65
CA ALA A 29 1.40 -34.22 -23.31
C ALA A 29 1.10 -35.11 -22.08
N ILE A 30 1.73 -36.28 -21.99
CA ILE A 30 1.61 -37.18 -20.83
C ILE A 30 2.19 -36.51 -19.58
N PHE A 31 3.37 -35.88 -19.69
CA PHE A 31 3.99 -35.16 -18.58
C PHE A 31 3.10 -34.02 -18.05
N VAL A 32 2.56 -33.18 -18.94
CA VAL A 32 1.66 -32.08 -18.55
C VAL A 32 0.39 -32.60 -17.87
N TYR A 33 -0.17 -33.72 -18.35
CA TYR A 33 -1.35 -34.32 -17.74
C TYR A 33 -1.08 -34.77 -16.28
N PHE A 34 0.07 -35.39 -16.02
CA PHE A 34 0.45 -35.76 -14.65
C PHE A 34 0.80 -34.53 -13.78
N SER A 35 1.51 -33.54 -14.35
CA SER A 35 1.87 -32.31 -13.62
C SER A 35 0.66 -31.48 -13.23
N PHE A 36 -0.41 -31.45 -14.03
CA PHE A 36 -1.64 -30.73 -13.74
C PHE A 36 -2.21 -31.10 -12.36
N PHE A 37 -2.22 -32.39 -12.02
CA PHE A 37 -2.72 -32.85 -10.72
C PHE A 37 -1.86 -32.32 -9.57
N ALA A 38 -0.53 -32.36 -9.69
CA ALA A 38 0.38 -31.83 -8.68
C ALA A 38 0.28 -30.30 -8.55
N ASP A 39 0.11 -29.59 -9.67
CA ASP A 39 -0.05 -28.14 -9.70
C ASP A 39 -1.34 -27.68 -9.01
N CYS A 40 -2.41 -28.46 -9.03
CA CYS A 40 -3.61 -28.18 -8.24
C CYS A 40 -3.33 -28.11 -6.74
N PHE A 41 -2.62 -29.10 -6.17
CA PHE A 41 -2.27 -29.09 -4.74
C PHE A 41 -1.28 -27.99 -4.39
N LEU A 42 -0.26 -27.78 -5.22
CA LEU A 42 0.70 -26.69 -5.05
C LEU A 42 0.01 -25.32 -5.16
N GLY A 43 -0.99 -25.19 -6.02
CA GLY A 43 -1.82 -24.01 -6.15
C GLY A 43 -2.55 -23.69 -4.86
N ILE A 44 -3.23 -24.67 -4.27
CA ILE A 44 -3.94 -24.52 -2.98
C ILE A 44 -2.94 -24.14 -1.88
N ALA A 45 -1.82 -24.86 -1.76
CA ALA A 45 -0.79 -24.55 -0.77
C ALA A 45 -0.22 -23.13 -0.93
N SER A 46 0.01 -22.69 -2.16
CA SER A 46 0.50 -21.34 -2.45
C SER A 46 -0.52 -20.26 -2.09
N CYS A 47 -1.82 -20.53 -2.29
CA CYS A 47 -2.90 -19.61 -1.95
C CYS A 47 -2.99 -19.41 -0.43
N ILE A 48 -2.87 -20.49 0.35
CA ILE A 48 -2.85 -20.45 1.81
C ILE A 48 -1.64 -19.64 2.30
N ILE A 49 -0.44 -19.93 1.78
CA ILE A 49 0.77 -19.16 2.14
C ILE A 49 0.61 -17.67 1.80
N ARG A 50 0.00 -17.36 0.65
CA ARG A 50 -0.28 -15.97 0.25
C ARG A 50 -1.23 -15.29 1.24
N LEU A 51 -2.29 -15.99 1.66
CA LEU A 51 -3.25 -15.46 2.63
C LEU A 51 -2.58 -15.20 3.99
N ILE A 52 -1.78 -16.16 4.49
CA ILE A 52 -1.06 -16.01 5.76
C ILE A 52 -0.12 -14.80 5.72
N LYS A 53 0.71 -14.70 4.67
CA LYS A 53 1.64 -13.56 4.51
C LYS A 53 0.90 -12.23 4.44
N ALA A 54 -0.22 -12.17 3.70
CA ALA A 54 -1.05 -10.98 3.64
C ALA A 54 -1.58 -10.62 5.03
N THR A 55 -2.21 -11.54 5.76
CA THR A 55 -2.75 -11.28 7.09
C THR A 55 -1.69 -10.85 8.09
N CYS A 56 -0.51 -11.49 8.10
CA CYS A 56 0.59 -11.10 8.99
C CYS A 56 1.06 -9.67 8.72
N LEU A 57 1.26 -9.30 7.45
CA LEU A 57 1.65 -7.94 7.09
C LEU A 57 0.56 -6.94 7.50
N ASN A 58 -0.72 -7.28 7.29
CA ASN A 58 -1.82 -6.42 7.71
C ASN A 58 -1.84 -6.14 9.19
N VAL A 59 -1.69 -7.15 10.04
CA VAL A 59 -1.69 -6.95 11.49
C VAL A 59 -0.57 -6.01 11.92
N VAL A 60 0.61 -6.12 11.31
CA VAL A 60 1.75 -5.23 11.61
C VAL A 60 1.47 -3.80 11.14
N PHE A 61 0.89 -3.63 9.95
CA PHE A 61 0.62 -2.31 9.37
C PHE A 61 -0.72 -1.69 9.80
N MET A 62 -1.60 -2.43 10.48
CA MET A 62 -2.92 -1.96 10.93
C MET A 62 -2.82 -0.73 11.83
N ALA A 63 -1.73 -0.61 12.60
CA ALA A 63 -1.48 0.54 13.46
C ALA A 63 -1.23 1.84 12.69
N ARG A 64 -0.87 1.76 11.40
CA ARG A 64 -0.65 2.92 10.53
C ARG A 64 -1.87 3.12 9.63
N LEU A 65 -2.65 4.17 9.89
CA LEU A 65 -3.87 4.48 9.14
C LEU A 65 -3.61 5.24 7.82
N ASP A 66 -2.35 5.53 7.48
CA ASP A 66 -1.99 6.29 6.28
C ASP A 66 -2.30 5.54 4.96
N TRP A 67 -2.57 4.24 5.00
CA TRP A 67 -2.85 3.43 3.81
C TRP A 67 -3.97 2.42 4.03
N SER A 68 -4.92 2.35 3.09
CA SER A 68 -5.98 1.34 3.13
C SER A 68 -5.52 -0.02 2.60
N PHE A 69 -5.81 -1.06 3.38
CA PHE A 69 -5.52 -2.45 2.99
C PHE A 69 -6.43 -2.97 1.87
N LEU A 70 -7.67 -2.48 1.80
CA LEU A 70 -8.68 -2.99 0.86
C LEU A 70 -8.43 -2.59 -0.61
N GLY A 71 -7.42 -1.74 -0.84
CA GLY A 71 -7.05 -1.23 -2.17
C GLY A 71 -7.96 -0.09 -2.63
N ARG A 72 -7.51 0.61 -3.68
CA ARG A 72 -8.12 1.87 -4.17
C ARG A 72 -9.65 1.83 -4.42
N PRO A 73 -10.25 0.78 -5.02
CA PRO A 73 -11.70 0.80 -5.27
C PRO A 73 -12.54 0.59 -4.00
N LEU A 74 -11.97 -0.01 -2.95
CA LEU A 74 -12.66 -0.37 -1.71
C LEU A 74 -12.15 0.44 -0.50
N GLU A 75 -11.38 1.49 -0.75
CA GLU A 75 -10.80 2.39 0.25
C GLU A 75 -11.87 3.01 1.16
N LYS A 76 -13.07 3.28 0.62
CA LYS A 76 -14.22 3.80 1.39
C LYS A 76 -14.81 2.81 2.39
N PHE A 77 -14.56 1.52 2.21
CA PHE A 77 -15.05 0.48 3.12
C PHE A 77 -14.14 0.31 4.34
N ASP A 78 -12.90 0.80 4.25
CA ASP A 78 -11.96 0.81 5.35
C ASP A 78 -12.25 1.99 6.29
N LEU A 79 -12.93 1.71 7.42
CA LEU A 79 -13.30 2.74 8.40
C LEU A 79 -12.08 3.46 8.99
N GLY A 80 -10.96 2.76 9.17
CA GLY A 80 -9.76 3.36 9.75
C GLY A 80 -9.18 4.42 8.82
N PHE A 81 -8.98 4.05 7.56
CA PHE A 81 -8.51 4.98 6.54
C PHE A 81 -9.50 6.14 6.31
N ALA A 82 -10.81 5.86 6.28
CA ALA A 82 -11.83 6.91 6.13
C ALA A 82 -11.83 7.90 7.30
N ALA A 83 -11.63 7.43 8.53
CA ALA A 83 -11.50 8.29 9.71
C ALA A 83 -10.25 9.17 9.64
N TYR A 84 -9.11 8.60 9.20
CA TYR A 84 -7.87 9.34 9.01
C TYR A 84 -8.02 10.47 7.96
N VAL A 85 -8.61 10.18 6.80
CA VAL A 85 -8.85 11.19 5.75
C VAL A 85 -9.78 12.30 6.26
N SER A 86 -10.83 11.91 6.99
CA SER A 86 -11.77 12.87 7.58
C SER A 86 -11.09 13.77 8.61
N TYR A 87 -10.22 13.20 9.45
CA TYR A 87 -9.39 13.95 10.40
C TYR A 87 -8.48 14.95 9.68
N LEU A 88 -7.82 14.54 8.59
CA LEU A 88 -6.95 15.41 7.81
C LEU A 88 -7.70 16.62 7.21
N HIS A 89 -8.91 16.39 6.69
CA HIS A 89 -9.78 17.45 6.20
C HIS A 89 -10.24 18.41 7.30
N MET A 90 -10.54 17.86 8.48
CA MET A 90 -10.92 18.64 9.65
C MET A 90 -9.76 19.55 10.08
N GLU A 91 -8.56 19.01 10.25
CA GLU A 91 -7.35 19.77 10.59
C GLU A 91 -7.10 20.90 9.60
N VAL A 92 -7.05 20.63 8.29
CA VAL A 92 -6.80 21.67 7.28
C VAL A 92 -7.85 22.80 7.31
N THR A 93 -9.08 22.49 7.70
CA THR A 93 -10.18 23.47 7.79
C THR A 93 -10.04 24.35 9.04
N TYR A 94 -9.68 23.78 10.19
CA TYR A 94 -9.57 24.53 11.46
C TYR A 94 -8.21 25.19 11.66
N THR A 95 -7.12 24.57 11.20
CA THR A 95 -5.74 25.01 11.42
C THR A 95 -5.05 25.37 10.10
N ASN A 96 -5.77 26.10 9.24
CA ASN A 96 -5.22 26.48 7.95
C ASN A 96 -4.00 27.42 8.11
N PRO A 97 -2.79 27.06 7.61
CA PRO A 97 -1.57 27.81 7.89
C PRO A 97 -1.57 29.21 7.28
N VAL A 98 -2.25 29.40 6.14
CA VAL A 98 -2.36 30.72 5.49
C VAL A 98 -3.23 31.65 6.31
N MET A 99 -4.39 31.16 6.77
CA MET A 99 -5.27 31.92 7.66
C MET A 99 -4.56 32.25 8.97
N LEU A 100 -3.85 31.28 9.55
CA LEU A 100 -3.13 31.48 10.80
C LEU A 100 -2.04 32.54 10.64
N ALA A 101 -1.22 32.47 9.59
CA ALA A 101 -0.20 33.48 9.28
C ALA A 101 -0.80 34.87 9.04
N PHE A 102 -1.94 34.95 8.35
CA PHE A 102 -2.65 36.21 8.15
C PHE A 102 -3.15 36.81 9.47
N CYS A 103 -3.78 36.00 10.33
CA CYS A 103 -4.22 36.42 11.65
C CYS A 103 -3.06 36.87 12.53
N TYR A 104 -1.92 36.17 12.49
CA TYR A 104 -0.71 36.58 13.22
C TYR A 104 -0.17 37.92 12.71
N SER A 105 -0.07 38.11 11.39
CA SER A 105 0.36 39.39 10.82
C SER A 105 -0.58 40.54 11.19
N LEU A 106 -1.89 40.30 11.18
CA LEU A 106 -2.89 41.29 11.58
C LEU A 106 -2.81 41.61 13.07
N TYR A 107 -2.61 40.59 13.91
CA TYR A 107 -2.46 40.73 15.36
C TYR A 107 -1.22 41.56 15.72
N ASP A 108 -0.09 41.29 15.08
CA ASP A 108 1.15 42.06 15.27
C ASP A 108 0.97 43.53 14.86
N ASP A 109 0.30 43.79 13.73
CA ASP A 109 -0.03 45.16 13.30
C ASP A 109 -0.94 45.90 14.29
N ILE A 110 -1.94 45.22 14.85
CA ILE A 110 -2.86 45.80 15.84
C ILE A 110 -2.11 46.08 17.16
N ILE A 111 -1.26 45.17 17.61
CA ILE A 111 -0.44 45.37 18.81
C ILE A 111 0.56 46.51 18.61
N GLN A 112 1.21 46.57 17.45
CA GLN A 112 2.19 47.61 17.14
C GLN A 112 1.54 48.99 16.98
N LYS A 113 0.29 49.06 16.49
CA LYS A 113 -0.50 50.30 16.41
C LYS A 113 -1.21 50.69 17.69
N ARG A 114 -1.31 49.82 18.70
CA ARG A 114 -1.68 50.29 20.04
C ARG A 114 -0.54 51.21 20.51
N PRO A 115 -0.80 52.50 20.80
CA PRO A 115 0.19 53.26 21.56
C PRO A 115 0.49 52.46 22.82
N LYS A 116 1.75 52.43 23.26
CA LYS A 116 2.11 51.99 24.61
C LYS A 116 1.45 52.95 25.60
N HIS A 117 0.14 52.84 25.77
CA HIS A 117 -0.63 53.60 26.72
C HIS A 117 -0.67 52.76 28.00
N CYS A 118 0.28 53.11 28.87
CA CYS A 118 0.36 52.85 30.29
C CYS A 118 0.40 51.38 30.75
N TYR A 119 1.63 50.88 30.94
CA TYR A 119 1.98 50.10 32.13
C TYR A 119 3.21 50.74 32.78
N GLU A 120 3.06 52.01 33.15
CA GLU A 120 3.90 52.71 34.12
C GLU A 120 2.92 53.59 34.90
N ASP A 121 2.18 53.00 35.85
CA ASP A 121 1.42 53.72 36.89
C ASP A 121 0.95 52.78 38.04
N GLU A 122 1.75 51.76 38.39
CA GLU A 122 1.68 51.15 39.74
C GLU A 122 3.11 51.08 40.29
N CYS A 123 3.66 52.27 40.54
CA CYS A 123 4.68 52.49 41.56
C CYS A 123 3.96 53.10 42.78
N CYS A 124 3.54 52.23 43.69
CA CYS A 124 3.36 52.46 45.13
C CYS A 124 3.57 51.12 45.82
#